data_AF-M1DLT4-F1
#
_entry.id   AF-M1DLT4-F1
#
_cell.length_a   1.000
_cell.length_b   1.000
_cell.length_c   1.000
_cell.angle_alpha   90.00
_cell.angle_beta   90.00
_cell.angle_gamma   90.00
#
_symmetry.space_group_name_H-M   'P 1'
#
loop_
_entity.id
_entity.type
_entity.pdbx_description
1 polymer ?
#
loop_
_entity_poly.entity_id
_entity_poly.type
_entity_poly.pdbx_seq_one_letter_code
_entity_poly.pdbx_strand_id
1 'polypeptide(L)'
;MTTRSSKGRQRVDMVIMKNARNLGVTFSNRRAGLFKKTSELCTLCVAEIAIVVVSQDGKVFSFGHTNVDTLVERFLGRNLPPPNNDVYSQQIVARREAGIHELNTKLMNLEGVL
;
A
#
# COMPACT_ATOMS: atom_id res chain seq x y z
N MET A 1 43.20 11.71 20.39
CA MET A 1 41.89 11.45 19.73
C MET A 1 41.57 9.98 19.90
N THR A 2 40.58 9.62 20.71
CA THR A 2 40.19 8.21 20.90
C THR A 2 39.35 7.75 19.70
N THR A 3 39.81 6.73 18.98
CA THR A 3 39.09 6.16 17.86
C THR A 3 37.86 5.42 18.38
N ARG A 4 36.67 5.90 18.00
CA ARG A 4 35.41 5.28 18.41
C ARG A 4 35.22 3.99 17.59
N SER A 5 35.72 2.87 18.09
CA SER A 5 35.54 1.55 17.47
C SER A 5 34.07 1.13 17.60
N SER A 6 33.36 1.03 16.47
CA SER A 6 32.00 0.48 16.43
C SER A 6 32.06 -0.96 15.93
N LYS A 7 31.13 -1.81 16.41
CA LYS A 7 31.00 -3.19 15.92
C LYS A 7 30.57 -3.28 14.44
N GLY A 8 30.31 -2.16 13.75
CA GLY A 8 29.81 -2.16 12.37
C GLY A 8 28.41 -2.76 12.25
N ARG A 9 28.04 -3.17 11.03
CA ARG A 9 26.72 -3.80 10.76
C ARG A 9 26.69 -5.20 11.38
N GLN A 10 25.74 -5.40 12.30
CA GLN A 10 25.52 -6.70 12.94
C GLN A 10 24.33 -7.41 12.32
N ARG A 11 24.39 -8.75 12.26
CA ARG A 11 23.25 -9.58 11.87
C ARG A 11 22.18 -9.47 12.96
N VAL A 12 20.92 -9.40 12.54
CA VAL A 12 19.74 -9.39 13.40
C VAL A 12 18.77 -10.46 12.93
N ASP A 13 18.10 -11.12 13.86
CA ASP A 13 17.12 -12.15 13.54
C ASP A 13 15.87 -11.54 12.88
N MET A 14 15.24 -12.30 11.99
CA MET A 14 14.03 -11.89 11.28
C MET A 14 12.78 -12.20 12.12
N VAL A 15 12.70 -11.57 13.29
CA VAL A 15 11.58 -11.67 14.23
C VAL A 15 11.19 -10.27 14.72
N ILE A 16 10.02 -10.15 15.36
CA ILE A 16 9.59 -8.87 15.95
C ILE A 16 10.61 -8.45 17.02
N MET A 17 11.15 -7.24 16.87
CA MET A 17 12.18 -6.71 17.76
C MET A 17 11.54 -6.21 19.06
N LYS A 18 11.97 -6.76 20.21
CA LYS A 18 11.38 -6.42 21.52
C LYS A 18 11.80 -5.06 22.07
N ASN A 19 13.01 -4.60 21.72
CA ASN A 19 13.53 -3.32 22.20
C ASN A 19 12.97 -2.16 21.35
N ALA A 20 12.14 -1.32 21.97
CA ALA A 20 11.44 -0.22 21.28
C ALA A 20 12.39 0.80 20.62
N ARG A 21 13.52 1.13 21.26
CA ARG A 21 14.51 2.06 20.68
C ARG A 21 15.14 1.47 19.42
N ASN A 22 15.61 0.22 19.50
CA ASN A 22 16.22 -0.45 18.36
C ASN A 22 15.19 -0.66 17.24
N LEU A 23 13.93 -0.92 17.58
CA LEU A 23 12.85 -1.06 16.64
C LEU A 23 12.56 0.25 15.90
N GLY A 24 12.48 1.38 16.60
CA GLY A 24 12.27 2.70 15.97
C GLY A 24 13.41 3.12 15.03
N VAL A 25 14.66 2.87 15.44
CA VAL A 25 15.84 3.10 14.58
C VAL A 25 15.84 2.17 13.37
N THR A 26 15.55 0.87 13.59
CA THR A 26 15.50 -0.14 12.53
C THR A 26 14.39 0.15 11.54
N PHE A 27 13.20 0.52 12.01
CA PHE A 27 12.07 0.95 11.18
C PHE A 27 12.47 2.11 10.28
N SER A 28 13.06 3.17 10.86
CA SER A 28 13.48 4.35 10.12
C SER A 28 14.50 4.01 9.03
N ASN A 29 15.52 3.22 9.37
CA ASN A 29 16.56 2.82 8.43
C ASN A 29 16.03 1.88 7.34
N ARG A 30 15.21 0.89 7.69
CA ARG A 30 14.63 -0.07 6.72
C ARG A 30 13.63 0.62 5.79
N ARG A 31 12.79 1.51 6.30
CA ARG A 31 11.85 2.31 5.50
C ARG A 31 12.59 3.17 4.48
N ALA A 32 13.64 3.88 4.90
CA ALA A 32 14.45 4.69 3.99
C ALA A 32 15.16 3.82 2.93
N GLY A 33 15.74 2.69 3.33
CA GLY A 33 16.37 1.75 2.40
C GLY A 33 15.40 1.13 1.41
N LEU A 34 14.18 0.78 1.87
CA LEU A 34 13.09 0.28 1.03
C LEU A 34 12.71 1.33 -0.02
N PHE A 35 12.42 2.57 0.40
CA PHE A 35 12.03 3.63 -0.53
C PHE A 35 13.11 3.91 -1.58
N LYS A 36 14.39 3.93 -1.17
CA LYS A 36 15.50 4.09 -2.10
C LYS A 36 15.55 2.96 -3.13
N LYS A 37 15.45 1.70 -2.68
CA LYS A 37 15.47 0.53 -3.58
C LYS A 37 14.27 0.50 -4.51
N THR A 38 13.09 0.86 -4.03
CA THR A 38 11.88 0.97 -4.86
C THR A 38 12.03 2.07 -5.90
N SER A 39 12.60 3.23 -5.54
CA SER A 39 12.88 4.29 -6.52
C SER A 39 13.84 3.81 -7.61
N GLU A 40 14.92 3.11 -7.25
CA GLU A 40 15.85 2.52 -8.23
C GLU A 40 15.12 1.53 -9.15
N LEU A 41 14.28 0.66 -8.59
CA LEU A 41 13.51 -0.34 -9.33
C LEU A 41 12.50 0.29 -10.30
N CYS A 42 11.78 1.33 -9.86
CA CYS A 42 10.82 2.04 -10.70
C CYS A 42 11.52 2.64 -11.92
N THR A 43 12.68 3.28 -11.72
CA THR A 43 13.47 3.87 -12.81
C THR A 43 14.03 2.80 -13.76
N LEU A 44 14.58 1.70 -13.24
CA LEU A 44 15.22 0.67 -14.06
C LEU A 44 14.24 -0.15 -14.89
N CYS A 45 13.06 -0.42 -14.33
CA CYS A 45 12.08 -1.33 -14.93
C CYS A 45 10.86 -0.61 -15.50
N VAL A 46 10.82 0.73 -15.44
CA VAL A 46 9.62 1.53 -15.79
C VAL A 46 8.38 1.00 -15.06
N ALA A 47 8.56 0.68 -13.78
CA ALA A 47 7.52 0.08 -12.96
C ALA A 47 6.78 1.14 -12.14
N GLU A 48 5.45 1.09 -12.15
CA GLU A 48 4.61 1.88 -11.26
C GLU A 48 4.45 1.16 -9.92
N ILE A 49 5.00 1.73 -8.83
CA ILE A 49 4.95 1.12 -7.49
C ILE A 49 4.48 2.16 -6.47
N ALA A 50 3.53 1.76 -5.62
CA ALA A 50 3.12 2.47 -4.42
C ALA A 50 3.41 1.64 -3.17
N ILE A 51 3.96 2.27 -2.12
CA ILE A 51 4.24 1.66 -0.82
C ILE A 51 3.63 2.54 0.26
N VAL A 52 2.89 1.92 1.17
CA VAL A 52 2.36 2.56 2.38
C VAL A 52 2.86 1.79 3.59
N VAL A 53 3.47 2.49 4.55
CA VAL A 53 4.02 1.92 5.78
C VAL A 53 3.51 2.72 6.96
N VAL A 54 2.96 2.04 7.98
CA VAL A 54 2.49 2.65 9.22
C VAL A 54 3.47 2.30 10.34
N SER A 55 3.94 3.30 11.09
CA SER A 55 4.75 3.04 12.28
C SER A 55 3.90 2.53 13.44
N GLN A 56 4.55 2.02 14.49
CA GLN A 56 3.84 1.62 15.71
C GLN A 56 3.08 2.77 16.38
N ASP A 57 3.55 4.01 16.19
CA ASP A 57 2.90 5.22 16.69
C ASP A 57 1.76 5.71 15.76
N GLY A 58 1.37 4.92 14.76
CA GLY A 58 0.30 5.27 13.81
C GLY A 58 0.69 6.27 12.72
N LYS A 59 1.97 6.66 12.62
CA LYS A 59 2.41 7.61 11.58
C LYS A 59 2.49 6.90 10.23
N VAL A 60 1.82 7.47 9.24
CA VAL A 60 1.81 6.96 7.87
C VAL A 60 2.98 7.54 7.09
N PHE A 61 3.67 6.68 6.35
CA PHE A 61 4.71 7.05 5.40
C PHE A 61 4.42 6.38 4.07
N SER A 62 4.57 7.12 2.98
CA SER A 62 4.29 6.64 1.65
C SER A 62 5.42 6.92 0.66
N PHE A 63 5.49 6.08 -0.36
CA PHE A 63 6.26 6.28 -1.57
C PHE A 63 5.38 5.92 -2.76
N GLY A 64 5.44 6.70 -3.84
CA GLY A 64 4.78 6.38 -5.09
C GLY A 64 5.62 6.87 -6.26
N HIS A 65 5.81 6.04 -7.29
CA HIS A 65 6.45 6.48 -8.51
C HIS A 65 5.43 7.18 -9.42
N THR A 66 5.75 8.44 -9.77
CA THR A 66 4.90 9.53 -10.26
C THR A 66 4.02 10.21 -9.20
N ASN A 67 3.07 9.50 -8.57
CA ASN A 67 2.27 10.01 -7.43
C ASN A 67 1.62 8.83 -6.68
N VAL A 68 1.66 8.81 -5.34
CA VAL A 68 1.07 7.71 -4.55
C VAL A 68 -0.45 7.69 -4.59
N ASP A 69 -1.10 8.85 -4.51
CA ASP A 69 -2.55 8.96 -4.49
C ASP A 69 -3.14 8.47 -5.80
N THR A 70 -2.56 8.87 -6.94
CA THR A 70 -2.98 8.42 -8.27
C THR A 70 -2.90 6.90 -8.43
N LEU A 71 -1.84 6.28 -7.91
CA LEU A 71 -1.67 4.82 -7.95
C LEU A 71 -2.70 4.11 -7.07
N VAL A 72 -2.94 4.63 -5.87
CA VAL A 72 -3.95 4.10 -4.95
C VAL A 72 -5.35 4.25 -5.54
N GLU A 73 -5.69 5.38 -6.13
CA GLU A 73 -6.99 5.61 -6.76
C GLU A 73 -7.21 4.71 -7.97
N ARG A 74 -6.17 4.49 -8.80
CA ARG A 74 -6.23 3.54 -9.92
C ARG A 74 -6.43 2.12 -9.41
N PHE A 75 -5.71 1.71 -8.37
CA PHE A 75 -5.88 0.41 -7.73
C PHE A 75 -7.29 0.22 -7.14
N LEU A 76 -7.85 1.27 -6.52
CA LEU A 76 -9.20 1.27 -5.98
C LEU A 76 -10.28 1.48 -7.06
N GLY A 77 -9.90 1.68 -8.32
CA GLY A 77 -10.83 1.88 -9.45
C GLY A 77 -11.64 3.18 -9.38
N ARG A 78 -11.10 4.22 -8.72
CA ARG A 78 -11.78 5.51 -8.50
C ARG A 78 -11.49 6.57 -9.58
N ASN A 79 -10.46 6.36 -10.41
CA ASN A 79 -10.04 7.27 -11.48
C ASN A 79 -9.87 6.58 -12.84
N LEU A 80 -10.71 5.60 -13.17
CA LEU A 80 -10.75 5.07 -14.53
C LEU A 80 -11.50 6.07 -15.43
N PRO A 81 -10.95 6.48 -16.59
CA PRO A 81 -11.78 7.08 -17.64
C PRO A 81 -12.91 6.09 -18.01
N PRO A 82 -14.09 6.58 -18.45
CA PRO A 82 -15.13 5.70 -18.95
C PRO A 82 -14.54 4.79 -20.05
N PRO A 83 -14.79 3.47 -20.03
CA PRO A 83 -13.99 2.55 -20.81
C PRO A 83 -14.49 2.46 -22.24
N ASN A 84 -13.69 2.98 -23.18
CA ASN A 84 -13.83 2.71 -24.60
C ASN A 84 -13.25 1.30 -24.90
N ASN A 85 -14.05 0.26 -24.65
CA ASN A 85 -13.99 -1.08 -25.25
C ASN A 85 -15.09 -1.95 -24.60
N ASP A 86 -16.25 -2.01 -25.27
CA ASP A 86 -17.55 -2.36 -24.69
C ASP A 86 -17.67 -3.75 -24.01
N VAL A 87 -16.87 -4.74 -24.40
CA VAL A 87 -17.11 -6.15 -23.99
C VAL A 87 -16.57 -6.48 -22.58
N TYR A 88 -15.36 -6.04 -22.24
CA TYR A 88 -14.81 -6.24 -20.89
C TYR A 88 -15.50 -5.34 -19.86
N SER A 89 -15.94 -4.15 -20.29
CA SER A 89 -16.71 -3.20 -19.50
C SER A 89 -18.05 -3.78 -19.07
N GLN A 90 -18.78 -4.42 -19.99
CA GLN A 90 -20.07 -5.03 -19.69
C GLN A 90 -19.98 -6.10 -18.62
N GLN A 91 -18.94 -6.94 -18.64
CA GLN A 91 -18.76 -7.97 -17.63
C GLN A 91 -18.43 -7.38 -16.24
N ILE A 92 -17.60 -6.33 -16.19
CA ILE A 92 -17.23 -5.67 -14.93
C ILE A 92 -18.42 -4.89 -14.35
N VAL A 93 -19.18 -4.19 -15.20
CA VAL A 93 -20.40 -3.46 -14.81
C VAL A 93 -21.47 -4.44 -14.36
N ALA A 94 -21.75 -5.50 -15.11
CA ALA A 94 -22.73 -6.51 -14.75
C ALA A 94 -22.39 -7.20 -13.41
N ARG A 95 -21.10 -7.50 -13.17
CA ARG A 95 -20.64 -8.05 -11.88
C ARG A 95 -20.83 -7.07 -10.73
N ARG A 96 -20.64 -5.77 -10.96
CA ARG A 96 -20.88 -4.71 -9.96
C ARG A 96 -22.37 -4.53 -9.69
N GLU A 97 -23.20 -4.49 -10.73
CA GLU A 97 -24.66 -4.36 -10.62
C GLU A 97 -25.28 -5.54 -9.88
N ALA A 98 -24.82 -6.77 -10.15
CA ALA A 98 -25.25 -7.96 -9.41
C ALA A 98 -24.96 -7.83 -7.90
N GLY A 99 -23.78 -7.33 -7.53
CA GLY A 99 -23.42 -7.10 -6.13
C GLY A 99 -24.25 -6.00 -5.46
N ILE A 100 -24.53 -4.90 -6.19
CA ILE A 100 -25.39 -3.82 -5.69
C ILE A 100 -26.83 -4.30 -5.53
N HIS A 101 -27.35 -5.07 -6.48
CA HIS A 101 -28.69 -5.65 -6.40
C HIS A 101 -28.84 -6.61 -5.22
N GLU A 102 -27.83 -7.44 -4.97
CA GLU A 102 -27.82 -8.34 -3.80
C GLU A 102 -27.85 -7.56 -2.48
N LEU A 103 -27.04 -6.50 -2.36
CA LEU A 103 -27.04 -5.64 -1.18
C LEU A 103 -28.37 -4.92 -1.00
N ASN A 104 -28.95 -4.38 -2.07
CA ASN A 104 -30.25 -3.70 -2.01
C ASN A 104 -31.37 -4.67 -1.64
N THR A 105 -31.32 -5.91 -2.14
CA THR A 105 -32.28 -6.96 -1.75
C THR A 105 -32.12 -7.32 -0.27
N LYS A 106 -30.89 -7.45 0.24
CA LYS A 106 -30.63 -7.65 1.67
C LYS A 106 -31.11 -6.48 2.51
N LEU A 107 -30.91 -5.25 2.04
CA LEU A 107 -31.37 -4.03 2.70
C LEU A 107 -32.89 -3.99 2.77
N MET A 108 -33.59 -4.24 1.64
CA MET A 108 -35.05 -4.32 1.61
C MET A 108 -35.61 -5.41 2.53
N ASN A 109 -34.95 -6.57 2.61
CA ASN A 109 -35.36 -7.65 3.50
C ASN A 109 -35.10 -7.33 4.99
N LEU A 110 -34.13 -6.47 5.30
CA LEU A 110 -33.89 -5.98 6.66
C LEU A 110 -34.84 -4.85 7.03
N GLU A 111 -35.15 -3.97 6.08
CA GLU A 111 -36.11 -2.86 6.26
C GLU A 111 -37.56 -3.32 6.29
N GLY A 112 -37.89 -4.46 5.67
CA GLY A 112 -39.22 -5.09 5.73
C GLY A 112 -39.47 -5.97 6.98
N VAL A 113 -38.52 -6.03 7.91
CA VAL A 113 -38.64 -6.78 9.19
C VAL A 113 -38.79 -5.81 10.40
N LEU A 114 -39.07 -4.53 10.13
CA LEU A 114 -39.57 -3.55 11.11
C LEU A 114 -40.97 -3.08 10.75
#